data_AF-A0A317Z5R1-F1
#
_entry.id   AF-A0A317Z5R1-F1
#
_cell.length_a   1.000
_cell.length_b   1.000
_cell.length_c   1.000
_cell.angle_alpha   90.00
_cell.angle_beta   90.00
_cell.angle_gamma   90.00
#
_symmetry.space_group_name_H-M   'P 1'
#
loop_
_entity.id
_entity.type
_entity.pdbx_description
1 polymer ?
#
loop_
_entity_poly.entity_id
_entity_poly.type
_entity_poly.pdbx_seq_one_letter_code
_entity_poly.pdbx_strand_id
1 'polypeptide(L)'
;PIGDIDKQKVREIALEQDLATAKKKDSTGICFIGERNFKTFLSQYLPAQPGEMRTLNGELKGQHGGLMYYTIGQRHGLGIGGDGDPWFVVGKNLEDNILYVEQGFHHDALYSDYLIASDVSFVNATDLTEPLKCTAKFRYRQKDVG
;
A
#
# COMPACT_ATOMS: atom_id res chain seq x y z
N PRO A 1 26.53 7.07 0.99
CA PRO A 1 27.29 7.73 2.07
C PRO A 1 26.59 7.78 3.44
N ILE A 2 25.29 7.47 3.55
CA ILE A 2 24.53 7.55 4.82
C ILE A 2 23.95 6.21 5.29
N GLY A 3 24.32 5.09 4.64
CA GLY A 3 23.72 3.78 4.91
C GLY A 3 23.99 3.28 6.34
N ASP A 4 25.14 3.64 6.89
CA ASP A 4 25.61 3.21 8.22
C ASP A 4 25.35 4.25 9.32
N ILE A 5 24.56 5.29 9.03
CA ILE A 5 24.32 6.41 9.93
C ILE A 5 22.84 6.49 10.25
N ASP A 6 22.51 6.48 11.54
CA ASP A 6 21.15 6.69 11.98
C ASP A 6 20.59 8.03 11.48
N LYS A 7 19.32 8.01 11.11
CA LYS A 7 18.65 9.20 10.56
C LYS A 7 18.71 10.41 11.49
N GLN A 8 18.68 10.19 12.80
CA GLN A 8 18.85 11.25 13.80
C GLN A 8 20.24 11.88 13.69
N LYS A 9 21.29 11.05 13.62
CA LYS A 9 22.66 11.53 13.49
C LYS A 9 22.91 12.25 12.17
N VAL A 10 22.31 11.79 11.07
CA VAL A 10 22.35 12.52 9.78
C VAL A 10 21.81 13.94 9.93
N ARG A 11 20.73 14.14 10.70
CA ARG A 11 20.16 15.48 10.93
C ARG A 11 21.04 16.36 11.84
N GLU A 12 21.66 15.78 12.85
CA GLU A 12 22.62 16.51 13.70
C GLU A 12 23.80 17.04 12.88
N ILE A 13 24.41 16.18 12.06
CA ILE A 13 25.53 16.56 11.18
C ILE A 13 25.09 17.69 10.23
N ALA A 14 23.89 17.59 9.64
CA ALA A 14 23.39 18.63 8.75
C ALA A 14 23.21 19.99 9.45
N LEU A 15 22.82 20.00 10.73
CA LEU A 15 22.70 21.22 11.54
C LEU A 15 24.08 21.79 11.90
N GLU A 16 25.03 20.93 12.30
CA GLU A 16 26.40 21.32 12.62
C GLU A 16 27.12 21.96 11.43
N GLN A 17 26.80 21.51 10.21
CA GLN A 17 27.38 22.01 8.96
C GLN A 17 26.56 23.16 8.31
N ASP A 18 25.56 23.70 9.02
CA ASP A 18 24.69 24.79 8.56
C ASP A 18 24.07 24.56 7.15
N LEU A 19 23.68 23.31 6.87
CA LEU A 19 23.06 22.98 5.59
C LEU A 19 21.64 23.55 5.53
N ALA A 20 21.29 24.21 4.42
CA ALA A 20 19.94 24.76 4.20
C ALA A 20 18.82 23.71 4.33
N THR A 21 19.13 22.42 4.11
CA THR A 21 18.18 21.31 4.21
C THR A 21 18.08 20.68 5.60
N ALA A 22 18.87 21.12 6.59
CA ALA A 22 19.00 20.45 7.88
C ALA A 22 17.66 20.29 8.64
N LYS A 23 16.78 21.27 8.53
CA LYS A 23 15.44 21.28 9.15
C LYS A 23 14.31 20.92 8.18
N LYS A 24 14.63 20.61 6.91
CA LYS A 24 13.62 20.28 5.91
C LYS A 24 12.96 18.96 6.28
N LYS A 25 11.61 18.93 6.27
CA LYS A 25 10.86 17.69 6.44
C LYS A 25 11.18 16.71 5.30
N ASP A 26 11.19 15.43 5.62
CA ASP A 26 11.37 14.40 4.60
C ASP A 26 10.17 14.39 3.66
N SER A 27 10.43 14.18 2.37
CA SER A 27 9.34 13.99 1.39
C SER A 27 8.51 12.77 1.76
N THR A 28 7.18 12.94 1.74
CA THR A 28 6.21 11.85 1.92
C THR A 28 5.39 11.64 0.65
N GLY A 29 4.88 10.43 0.45
CA GLY A 29 4.12 10.08 -0.76
C GLY A 29 5.01 9.68 -1.93
N ILE A 30 4.50 9.84 -3.15
CA ILE A 30 5.23 9.49 -4.37
C ILE A 30 6.22 10.62 -4.70
N CYS A 31 7.49 10.25 -4.88
CA CYS A 31 8.65 11.16 -4.95
C CYS A 31 8.45 12.39 -5.86
N PHE A 32 7.74 12.25 -6.98
CA PHE A 32 7.60 13.28 -8.02
C PHE A 32 6.27 14.04 -7.97
N ILE A 33 5.29 13.55 -7.21
CA ILE A 33 3.96 14.16 -7.14
C ILE A 33 3.93 15.28 -6.09
N GLY A 34 4.76 15.16 -5.06
CA GLY A 34 4.75 16.05 -3.90
C GLY A 34 3.54 15.81 -2.98
N GLU A 35 3.28 16.75 -2.07
CA GLU A 35 2.13 16.72 -1.16
C GLU A 35 0.85 17.11 -1.90
N ARG A 36 0.28 16.19 -2.68
CA ARG A 36 -1.01 16.37 -3.37
C ARG A 36 -2.00 15.31 -2.93
N ASN A 37 -3.29 15.64 -3.03
CA ASN A 37 -4.34 14.65 -2.87
C ASN A 37 -4.22 13.59 -3.97
N PHE A 38 -3.92 12.34 -3.58
CA PHE A 38 -3.66 11.24 -4.51
C PHE A 38 -4.85 10.93 -5.42
N LYS A 39 -6.08 11.05 -4.90
CA LYS A 39 -7.31 10.83 -5.68
C LYS A 39 -7.43 11.88 -6.79
N THR A 40 -7.25 13.16 -6.45
CA THR A 40 -7.27 14.26 -7.43
C THR A 40 -6.17 14.10 -8.47
N PHE A 41 -4.96 13.70 -8.06
CA PHE A 41 -3.87 13.44 -8.99
C PHE A 41 -4.23 12.33 -9.99
N LEU A 42 -4.66 11.16 -9.51
CA LEU A 42 -4.99 10.04 -10.40
C LEU A 42 -6.16 10.37 -11.36
N SER A 43 -7.15 11.13 -10.91
CA SER A 43 -8.30 11.50 -11.76
C SER A 43 -7.93 12.35 -12.98
N GLN A 44 -6.74 12.96 -13.00
CA GLN A 44 -6.24 13.71 -14.16
C GLN A 44 -5.75 12.79 -15.28
N TYR A 45 -5.48 11.52 -14.98
CA TYR A 45 -4.90 10.56 -15.92
C TYR A 45 -5.80 9.35 -16.20
N LEU A 46 -6.62 8.94 -15.22
CA LEU A 46 -7.49 7.78 -15.34
C LEU A 46 -8.95 8.19 -15.07
N PRO A 47 -9.89 7.86 -15.99
CA PRO A 47 -11.30 8.13 -15.76
C PRO A 47 -11.82 7.29 -14.59
N ALA A 48 -12.44 7.94 -13.62
CA ALA A 48 -13.08 7.28 -12.49
C ALA A 48 -14.35 6.53 -12.93
N GLN A 49 -14.37 5.20 -12.73
CA GLN A 49 -15.56 4.38 -12.96
C GLN A 49 -16.15 3.97 -11.60
N PRO A 50 -17.19 4.68 -11.11
CA PRO A 50 -17.83 4.31 -9.85
C PRO A 50 -18.50 2.94 -9.98
N GLY A 51 -18.58 2.22 -8.86
CA GLY A 51 -19.09 0.86 -8.79
C GLY A 51 -19.54 0.51 -7.38
N GLU A 52 -19.97 -0.72 -7.16
CA GLU A 52 -20.56 -1.14 -5.90
C GLU A 52 -19.51 -1.62 -4.90
N MET A 53 -19.74 -1.32 -3.62
CA MET A 53 -19.04 -1.96 -2.50
C MET A 53 -19.93 -3.04 -1.93
N ARG A 54 -19.44 -4.28 -1.91
CA ARG A 54 -20.19 -5.44 -1.40
C ARG A 54 -19.36 -6.25 -0.42
N THR A 55 -20.01 -6.95 0.48
CA THR A 55 -19.40 -8.04 1.26
C THR A 55 -19.20 -9.28 0.37
N LEU A 56 -18.43 -10.25 0.85
CA LEU A 56 -18.22 -11.53 0.18
C LEU A 56 -19.51 -12.36 0.11
N ASN A 57 -20.45 -12.15 1.05
CA ASN A 57 -21.79 -12.76 1.00
C ASN A 57 -22.78 -12.02 0.08
N GLY A 58 -22.34 -10.94 -0.60
CA GLY A 58 -23.10 -10.22 -1.61
C GLY A 58 -23.95 -9.04 -1.11
N GLU A 59 -23.92 -8.74 0.19
CA GLU A 59 -24.62 -7.57 0.77
C GLU A 59 -24.02 -6.25 0.27
N LEU A 60 -24.89 -5.34 -0.20
CA LEU A 60 -24.48 -4.01 -0.64
C LEU A 60 -24.16 -3.12 0.57
N LYS A 61 -22.95 -2.54 0.58
CA LYS A 61 -22.48 -1.62 1.64
C LYS A 61 -22.33 -0.17 1.18
N GLY A 62 -22.36 0.07 -0.13
CA GLY A 62 -22.32 1.42 -0.69
C GLY A 62 -21.75 1.46 -2.09
N GLN A 63 -21.22 2.62 -2.48
CA GLN A 63 -20.56 2.81 -3.77
C GLN A 63 -19.13 3.32 -3.59
N HIS A 64 -18.23 2.86 -4.45
CA HIS A 64 -16.85 3.33 -4.49
C HIS A 64 -16.65 4.35 -5.61
N GLY A 65 -15.67 5.25 -5.45
CA GLY A 65 -15.34 6.25 -6.48
C GLY A 65 -14.54 5.71 -7.67
N GLY A 66 -14.11 4.44 -7.62
CA GLY A 66 -13.32 3.77 -8.66
C GLY A 66 -12.28 2.84 -8.03
N LEU A 67 -12.14 1.63 -8.56
CA LEU A 67 -11.30 0.57 -7.96
C LEU A 67 -9.82 0.97 -7.78
N MET A 68 -9.31 1.87 -8.62
CA MET A 68 -7.92 2.36 -8.54
C MET A 68 -7.61 3.16 -7.28
N TYR A 69 -8.62 3.69 -6.58
CA TYR A 69 -8.42 4.48 -5.36
C TYR A 69 -8.28 3.65 -4.09
N TYR A 70 -8.34 2.32 -4.21
CA TYR A 70 -8.37 1.41 -3.07
C TYR A 70 -7.20 0.43 -3.15
N THR A 71 -6.78 -0.11 -2.01
CA THR A 71 -5.76 -1.18 -1.93
C THR A 71 -6.25 -2.28 -1.00
N ILE A 72 -5.93 -3.55 -1.26
CA ILE A 72 -6.30 -4.65 -0.36
C ILE A 72 -5.70 -4.39 1.05
N GLY A 73 -6.52 -4.58 2.09
CA GLY A 73 -6.22 -4.25 3.48
C GLY A 73 -6.40 -2.77 3.85
N GLN A 74 -6.93 -1.94 2.95
CA GLN A 74 -7.21 -0.52 3.25
C GLN A 74 -8.44 -0.39 4.16
N ARG A 75 -8.29 0.38 5.25
CA ARG A 75 -9.37 0.74 6.18
C ARG A 75 -10.06 2.06 5.83
N HIS A 76 -9.26 3.09 5.54
CA HIS A 76 -9.76 4.46 5.41
C HIS A 76 -10.37 4.72 4.03
N GLY A 77 -11.33 5.66 3.96
CA GLY A 77 -11.91 6.13 2.69
C GLY A 77 -13.02 5.25 2.12
N LEU A 78 -13.55 4.30 2.91
CA LEU A 78 -14.69 3.47 2.52
C LEU A 78 -16.04 4.18 2.73
N GLY A 79 -16.12 5.13 3.67
CA GLY A 79 -17.39 5.82 3.96
C GLY A 79 -18.49 4.92 4.55
N ILE A 80 -18.11 3.73 5.02
CA ILE A 80 -19.02 2.77 5.67
C ILE A 80 -18.96 3.04 7.18
N GLY A 81 -20.11 3.42 7.75
CA GLY A 81 -20.32 3.56 9.19
C GLY A 81 -21.24 2.47 9.73
N GLY A 82 -21.39 2.39 11.04
CA GLY A 82 -22.22 1.40 11.71
C GLY A 82 -21.53 0.77 12.91
N ASP A 83 -22.26 -0.09 13.62
CA ASP A 83 -21.74 -0.82 14.77
C ASP A 83 -20.83 -1.99 14.34
N GLY A 84 -19.94 -2.38 15.26
CA GLY A 84 -19.00 -3.49 15.07
C GLY A 84 -17.58 -3.08 14.69
N ASP A 85 -16.84 -4.03 14.14
CA ASP A 85 -15.43 -3.84 13.81
C ASP A 85 -15.23 -2.92 12.59
N PRO A 86 -14.04 -2.31 12.45
CA PRO A 86 -13.72 -1.51 11.27
C PRO A 86 -13.79 -2.33 9.98
N TRP A 87 -14.21 -1.67 8.90
CA TRP A 87 -14.27 -2.23 7.55
C TRP A 87 -12.91 -2.14 6.84
N PHE A 88 -12.61 -3.16 6.04
CA PHE A 88 -11.40 -3.28 5.23
C PHE A 88 -11.74 -3.72 3.82
N VAL A 89 -10.96 -3.25 2.84
CA VAL A 89 -10.98 -3.80 1.49
C VAL A 89 -10.35 -5.19 1.51
N VAL A 90 -11.11 -6.22 1.15
CA VAL A 90 -10.60 -7.61 1.10
C VAL A 90 -10.41 -8.12 -0.33
N GLY A 91 -11.01 -7.47 -1.33
CA GLY A 91 -10.87 -7.91 -2.71
C GLY A 91 -11.35 -6.87 -3.72
N LYS A 92 -11.07 -7.15 -4.99
CA LYS A 92 -11.52 -6.36 -6.13
C LYS A 92 -11.90 -7.29 -7.27
N ASN A 93 -13.05 -7.04 -7.87
CA ASN A 93 -13.44 -7.66 -9.12
C ASN A 93 -13.46 -6.56 -10.19
N LEU A 94 -12.51 -6.63 -11.12
CA LEU A 94 -12.39 -5.63 -12.19
C LEU A 94 -13.45 -5.85 -13.29
N GLU A 95 -13.86 -7.08 -13.54
CA GLU A 95 -14.82 -7.42 -14.59
C GLU A 95 -16.20 -6.86 -14.26
N ASP A 96 -16.64 -7.07 -13.02
CA ASP A 96 -17.95 -6.60 -12.53
C ASP A 96 -17.88 -5.21 -11.89
N ASN A 97 -16.68 -4.63 -11.78
CA ASN A 97 -16.43 -3.34 -11.11
C ASN A 97 -16.98 -3.31 -9.66
N ILE A 98 -16.62 -4.33 -8.87
CA ILE A 98 -17.04 -4.50 -7.47
C ILE A 98 -15.82 -4.41 -6.55
N LEU A 99 -15.95 -3.63 -5.47
CA LEU A 99 -14.99 -3.60 -4.36
C LEU A 99 -15.52 -4.47 -3.21
N TYR A 100 -14.79 -5.51 -2.84
CA TYR A 100 -15.16 -6.35 -1.71
C TYR A 100 -14.66 -5.79 -0.39
N VAL A 101 -15.54 -5.72 0.61
CA VAL A 101 -15.26 -5.19 1.94
C VAL A 101 -15.77 -6.11 3.04
N GLU A 102 -15.00 -6.29 4.10
CA GLU A 102 -15.40 -7.07 5.28
C GLU A 102 -14.98 -6.37 6.58
N GLN A 103 -15.59 -6.77 7.70
CA GLN A 103 -15.21 -6.29 9.03
C GLN A 103 -14.07 -7.13 9.62
N GLY A 104 -13.24 -6.47 10.42
CA GLY A 104 -12.19 -7.12 11.20
C GLY A 104 -10.81 -7.09 10.54
N PHE A 105 -9.80 -6.70 11.30
CA PHE A 105 -8.42 -6.60 10.80
C PHE A 105 -7.81 -7.97 10.47
N HIS A 106 -8.31 -9.02 11.13
CA HIS A 106 -7.85 -10.40 10.98
C HIS A 106 -8.83 -11.26 10.17
N HIS A 107 -9.66 -10.65 9.33
CA HIS A 107 -10.57 -11.41 8.48
C HIS A 107 -9.79 -12.36 7.55
N ASP A 108 -10.23 -13.61 7.42
CA ASP A 108 -9.51 -14.67 6.68
C ASP A 108 -9.17 -14.27 5.24
N ALA A 109 -10.08 -13.57 4.56
CA ALA A 109 -9.87 -13.07 3.20
C ALA A 109 -8.71 -12.06 3.03
N LEU A 110 -8.13 -11.53 4.11
CA LEU A 110 -6.94 -10.68 4.07
C LEU A 110 -5.63 -11.47 4.12
N TYR A 111 -5.69 -12.78 4.36
CA TYR A 111 -4.53 -13.66 4.46
C TYR A 111 -4.31 -14.43 3.16
N SER A 112 -3.04 -14.75 2.88
CA SER A 112 -2.63 -15.58 1.76
C SER A 112 -1.41 -16.41 2.17
N ASP A 113 -1.37 -17.65 1.70
CA ASP A 113 -0.26 -18.58 1.99
C ASP A 113 0.90 -18.44 1.00
N TYR A 114 0.61 -17.94 -0.20
CA TYR A 114 1.61 -17.74 -1.26
C TYR A 114 1.24 -16.57 -2.18
N LEU A 115 2.19 -16.20 -3.03
CA LEU A 115 2.00 -15.29 -4.15
C LEU A 115 2.79 -15.79 -5.36
N ILE A 116 2.44 -15.30 -6.54
CA ILE A 116 3.22 -15.48 -7.76
C ILE A 116 3.75 -14.11 -8.14
N ALA A 117 5.07 -13.99 -8.33
CA ALA A 117 5.72 -12.75 -8.73
C ALA A 117 6.22 -12.86 -10.18
N SER A 118 6.03 -11.80 -10.96
CA SER A 118 6.65 -11.60 -12.27
C SER A 118 7.73 -10.52 -12.18
N ASP A 119 8.53 -10.39 -13.25
CA ASP A 119 9.53 -9.32 -13.40
C ASP A 119 10.54 -9.26 -12.24
N VAL A 120 10.90 -10.44 -11.73
CA VAL A 120 11.83 -10.57 -10.61
C VAL A 120 13.22 -10.13 -11.06
N SER A 121 13.82 -9.23 -10.28
CA SER A 121 15.16 -8.72 -10.51
C SER A 121 16.06 -9.05 -9.33
N PHE A 122 17.27 -9.50 -9.63
CA PHE A 122 18.29 -9.84 -8.64
C PHE A 122 19.48 -8.88 -8.79
N VAL A 123 20.01 -8.42 -7.66
CA VAL A 123 21.21 -7.56 -7.64
C VAL A 123 22.43 -8.31 -8.17
N ASN A 124 22.54 -9.59 -7.85
CA ASN A 124 23.59 -10.49 -8.31
C ASN A 124 22.99 -11.57 -9.22
N ALA A 125 23.81 -12.12 -10.11
CA ALA A 125 23.45 -13.36 -10.80
C ALA A 125 23.05 -14.41 -9.75
N THR A 126 21.82 -14.92 -9.88
CA THR A 126 21.21 -15.83 -8.92
C THR A 126 20.74 -17.04 -9.69
N ASP A 127 21.18 -18.22 -9.26
CA ASP A 127 20.73 -19.49 -9.82
C ASP A 127 19.39 -19.86 -9.18
N LEU A 128 18.38 -20.12 -10.03
CA LEU A 128 17.03 -20.49 -9.65
C LEU A 128 16.66 -21.89 -10.15
N THR A 129 17.66 -22.72 -10.46
CA THR A 129 17.44 -24.14 -10.78
C THR A 129 16.85 -24.91 -9.60
N GLU A 130 17.14 -24.49 -8.36
CA GLU A 130 16.56 -25.03 -7.13
C GLU A 130 15.76 -23.97 -6.36
N PRO A 131 14.78 -24.38 -5.53
CA PRO A 131 14.03 -23.45 -4.68
C PRO A 131 14.95 -22.68 -3.72
N LEU A 132 14.87 -21.35 -3.77
CA LEU A 132 15.58 -20.48 -2.85
C LEU A 132 14.83 -20.38 -1.52
N LYS A 133 15.49 -20.75 -0.41
CA LYS A 133 15.00 -20.45 0.94
C LYS A 133 15.50 -19.07 1.36
N CYS A 134 14.58 -18.12 1.49
CA CYS A 134 14.87 -16.76 1.93
C CYS A 134 13.69 -16.18 2.69
N THR A 135 13.87 -14.97 3.23
CA THR A 135 12.77 -14.17 3.74
C THR A 135 12.34 -13.13 2.71
N ALA A 136 11.07 -12.72 2.76
CA ALA A 136 10.51 -11.71 1.88
C ALA A 136 9.77 -10.60 2.66
N LYS A 137 9.69 -9.41 2.05
CA LYS A 137 8.78 -8.33 2.45
C LYS A 137 7.77 -8.09 1.35
N PHE A 138 6.50 -8.02 1.73
CA PHE A 138 5.41 -7.70 0.80
C PHE A 138 5.06 -6.21 0.80
N ARG A 139 5.52 -5.46 1.83
CA ARG A 139 5.41 -4.01 1.93
C ARG A 139 6.66 -3.40 2.56
N TYR A 140 7.02 -2.20 2.15
CA TYR A 140 8.28 -1.52 2.50
C TYR A 140 8.62 -1.51 4.01
N ARG A 141 7.65 -1.24 4.88
CA ARG A 141 7.85 -1.14 6.35
C ARG A 141 7.48 -2.42 7.10
N GLN A 142 7.16 -3.50 6.39
CA GLN A 142 6.89 -4.78 7.03
C GLN A 142 8.19 -5.40 7.54
N LYS A 143 8.11 -6.23 8.58
CA LYS A 143 9.19 -7.16 8.92
C LYS A 143 9.28 -8.24 7.84
N ASP A 144 10.49 -8.74 7.58
CA ASP A 144 10.68 -9.89 6.70
C ASP A 144 9.99 -11.14 7.29
N VAL A 145 9.50 -12.02 6.41
CA VAL A 145 8.87 -13.30 6.76
C VAL A 145 9.43 -14.40 5.84
N GLY A 146 9.77 -15.57 6.37
CA GLY A 146 10.27 -16.73 5.61
C GLY A 146 10.75 -17.86 6.52
#